data_AF-A0A6C0L5G0-F1
#
_entry.id   AF-A0A6C0L5G0-F1
#
_cell.length_a   1.000
_cell.length_b   1.000
_cell.length_c   1.000
_cell.angle_alpha   90.00
_cell.angle_beta   90.00
_cell.angle_gamma   90.00
#
_symmetry.space_group_name_H-M   'P 1'
#
loop_
_entity.id
_entity.type
_entity.pdbx_description
1 polymer ?
#
loop_
_entity_poly.entity_id
_entity_poly.type
_entity_poly.pdbx_seq_one_letter_code
_entity_poly.pdbx_strand_id
1 'polypeptide(L)'
;MESVHETLNPNGPDQQDEFTEWMRGPEARFVGAKRLPDGTYAGVLPLMFTYAICLGVTHEAAYHKRYCYEDASVCFHEYRKLASFDDEPKGWVARRPLTQEN
;
A
#
# COMPACT_ATOMS: atom_id res chain seq x y z
N MET A 1 -17.69 12.42 5.48
CA MET A 1 -16.44 11.98 6.12
C MET A 1 -16.18 10.60 5.54
N GLU A 2 -15.11 10.44 4.76
CA GLU A 2 -14.80 9.16 4.12
C GLU A 2 -14.39 8.14 5.18
N SER A 3 -14.91 6.92 5.09
CA SER A 3 -14.58 5.89 6.07
C SER A 3 -13.15 5.38 5.90
N VAL A 4 -12.55 4.86 6.96
CA VAL A 4 -11.23 4.21 6.89
C VAL A 4 -11.24 3.05 5.89
N HIS A 5 -12.36 2.33 5.80
CA HIS A 5 -12.54 1.25 4.83
C HIS A 5 -12.47 1.75 3.38
N GLU A 6 -13.17 2.84 3.04
CA GLU A 6 -13.12 3.43 1.69
C GLU A 6 -11.76 4.03 1.37
N THR A 7 -11.06 4.57 2.36
CA THR A 7 -9.69 5.09 2.18
C THR A 7 -8.72 3.96 1.84
N LEU A 8 -8.84 2.82 2.52
CA LEU A 8 -7.96 1.66 2.33
C LEU A 8 -8.30 0.87 1.07
N ASN A 9 -9.58 0.82 0.71
CA ASN A 9 -10.13 0.03 -0.39
C ASN A 9 -11.09 0.89 -1.22
N PRO A 10 -10.57 1.82 -2.03
CA PRO A 10 -11.41 2.73 -2.79
C PRO A 10 -12.16 1.97 -3.90
N ASN A 11 -13.45 2.26 -4.06
CA ASN A 11 -14.31 1.68 -5.10
C ASN A 11 -14.26 2.46 -6.42
N GLY A 12 -13.17 3.19 -6.69
CA GLY A 12 -12.99 3.88 -7.95
C GLY A 12 -12.85 2.88 -9.12
N PRO A 13 -13.11 3.34 -10.36
CA PRO A 13 -13.00 2.48 -11.54
C PRO A 13 -11.59 1.88 -11.62
N ASP A 14 -11.52 0.56 -11.82
CA ASP A 14 -10.29 -0.21 -11.99
C ASP A 14 -9.30 -0.17 -10.81
N GLN A 15 -9.73 0.26 -9.63
CA GLN A 15 -8.88 0.27 -8.42
C GLN A 15 -8.95 -1.01 -7.60
N GLN A 16 -9.96 -1.85 -7.85
CA GLN A 16 -10.15 -3.14 -7.19
C GLN A 16 -10.34 -4.23 -8.25
N ASP A 17 -9.61 -5.32 -8.08
CA ASP A 17 -9.64 -6.54 -8.91
C ASP A 17 -9.27 -7.77 -8.05
N GLU A 18 -9.24 -8.94 -8.69
CA GLU A 18 -8.89 -10.21 -8.04
C GLU A 18 -7.53 -10.16 -7.31
N PHE A 19 -6.56 -9.39 -7.82
CA PHE A 19 -5.26 -9.26 -7.18
C PHE A 19 -5.36 -8.44 -5.89
N THR A 20 -6.12 -7.34 -5.88
CA THR A 20 -6.39 -6.57 -4.65
C THR A 20 -7.21 -7.36 -3.62
N GLU A 21 -8.03 -8.31 -4.05
CA GLU A 21 -8.71 -9.26 -3.14
C GLU A 21 -7.71 -10.23 -2.53
N TRP A 22 -6.82 -10.82 -3.33
CA TRP A 22 -5.74 -11.69 -2.83
C TRP A 22 -4.83 -10.96 -1.84
N MET A 23 -4.44 -9.71 -2.14
CA MET A 23 -3.63 -8.89 -1.24
C MET A 23 -4.26 -8.76 0.15
N ARG A 24 -5.58 -8.61 0.22
CA ARG A 24 -6.33 -8.49 1.49
C ARG A 24 -6.66 -9.84 2.12
N GLY A 25 -6.38 -10.92 1.42
CA GLY A 25 -6.57 -12.29 1.87
C GLY A 25 -5.59 -12.70 2.97
N PRO A 26 -5.79 -13.91 3.54
CA PRO A 26 -5.00 -14.41 4.67
C PRO A 26 -3.53 -14.68 4.36
N GLU A 27 -3.18 -14.80 3.08
CA GLU A 27 -1.82 -15.04 2.59
C GLU A 27 -0.97 -13.76 2.65
N ALA A 28 -1.47 -12.67 2.07
CA ALA A 28 -0.74 -11.40 1.94
C ALA A 28 -1.04 -10.40 3.06
N ARG A 29 -2.22 -10.50 3.70
CA ARG A 29 -2.62 -9.80 4.94
C ARG A 29 -2.56 -8.27 4.90
N PHE A 30 -2.67 -7.67 3.71
CA PHE A 30 -2.81 -6.22 3.61
C PHE A 30 -4.18 -5.79 4.15
N VAL A 31 -4.21 -4.71 4.95
CA VAL A 31 -5.48 -4.13 5.45
C VAL A 31 -6.09 -3.15 4.46
N GLY A 32 -5.31 -2.69 3.49
CA GLY A 32 -5.76 -1.90 2.35
C GLY A 32 -5.00 -2.31 1.10
N ALA A 33 -5.69 -2.35 -0.03
CA ALA A 33 -5.10 -2.62 -1.33
C ALA A 33 -5.81 -1.80 -2.41
N LYS A 34 -5.05 -1.30 -3.38
CA LYS A 34 -5.60 -0.69 -4.57
C LYS A 34 -4.64 -0.82 -5.74
N ARG A 35 -5.21 -0.94 -6.93
CA ARG A 35 -4.50 -0.71 -8.18
C ARG A 35 -4.39 0.79 -8.43
N LEU A 36 -3.20 1.22 -8.82
CA LEU A 36 -2.90 2.61 -9.17
C LEU A 36 -3.18 2.85 -10.67
N PRO A 37 -3.44 4.11 -11.07
CA PRO A 37 -3.63 4.49 -12.48
C PRO A 37 -2.52 4.03 -13.44
N ASP A 38 -1.28 3.92 -12.97
CA ASP A 38 -0.15 3.42 -13.78
C ASP A 38 -0.13 1.88 -13.94
N GLY A 39 -1.10 1.19 -13.34
CA GLY A 39 -1.25 -0.25 -13.37
C GLY A 39 -0.50 -1.00 -12.29
N THR A 40 0.31 -0.31 -11.47
CA THR A 40 1.00 -0.93 -10.33
C THR A 40 0.08 -1.04 -9.12
N TYR A 41 0.49 -1.82 -8.12
CA TYR A 41 -0.31 -2.05 -6.91
C TYR A 41 0.33 -1.43 -5.68
N ALA A 42 -0.53 -0.83 -4.86
CA ALA A 42 -0.19 -0.32 -3.55
C ALA A 42 -0.97 -1.05 -2.47
N GLY A 43 -0.32 -1.32 -1.34
CA GLY A 43 -0.95 -1.94 -0.19
C GLY A 43 -0.58 -1.25 1.12
N VAL A 44 -1.44 -1.38 2.12
CA VAL A 44 -1.16 -0.99 3.50
C VAL A 44 -1.04 -2.24 4.36
N LEU A 45 0.11 -2.41 5.01
CA LEU A 45 0.40 -3.55 5.88
C LEU A 45 0.53 -3.09 7.34
N PRO A 46 -0.22 -3.68 8.29
CA PRO A 46 0.04 -3.49 9.70
C PRO A 46 1.28 -4.29 10.11
N LEU A 47 2.22 -3.64 10.76
CA LEU A 47 3.39 -4.25 11.39
C LEU A 47 3.14 -4.35 12.90
N MET A 48 4.09 -4.91 13.65
CA MET A 48 3.96 -5.10 15.11
C MET A 48 3.67 -3.78 15.86
N PHE A 49 4.23 -2.66 15.41
CA PHE A 49 4.09 -1.35 16.06
C PHE A 49 3.83 -0.18 15.10
N THR A 50 3.84 -0.43 13.79
CA THR A 50 3.80 0.61 12.75
C THR A 50 2.87 0.19 11.62
N TYR A 51 2.58 1.11 10.71
CA TYR A 51 1.90 0.83 9.45
C TYR A 51 2.86 1.06 8.30
N ALA A 52 2.72 0.30 7.23
CA ALA A 52 3.57 0.44 6.06
C ALA A 52 2.76 0.62 4.79
N ILE A 53 3.11 1.61 3.98
CA ILE A 53 2.74 1.69 2.57
C ILE A 53 3.74 0.85 1.79
N CYS A 54 3.25 -0.14 1.05
CA CYS A 54 4.02 -0.98 0.13
C CYS A 54 3.64 -0.61 -1.31
N LEU A 55 4.62 -0.24 -2.13
CA LEU A 55 4.46 0.01 -3.56
C LEU A 55 5.13 -1.08 -4.39
N GLY A 56 4.53 -1.41 -5.53
CA GLY A 56 5.02 -2.44 -6.45
C GLY A 56 4.82 -3.84 -5.89
N VAL A 57 3.65 -4.10 -5.31
CA VAL A 57 3.29 -5.42 -4.79
C VAL A 57 3.05 -6.38 -5.96
N THR A 58 3.64 -7.58 -5.90
CA THR A 58 3.40 -8.71 -6.81
C THR A 58 3.06 -9.97 -6.00
N HIS A 59 2.81 -11.10 -6.67
CA HIS A 59 2.64 -12.38 -5.98
C HIS A 59 3.94 -12.86 -5.30
N GLU A 60 5.09 -12.47 -5.84
CA GLU A 60 6.42 -12.88 -5.38
C GLU A 60 7.03 -11.91 -4.37
N ALA A 61 6.64 -10.63 -4.42
CA ALA A 61 7.21 -9.58 -3.58
C ALA A 61 6.11 -8.72 -2.93
N ALA A 62 6.12 -8.69 -1.59
CA ALA A 62 5.18 -7.87 -0.82
C ALA A 62 5.44 -6.36 -0.96
N TYR A 63 6.59 -5.93 -1.49
CA TYR A 63 6.92 -4.54 -1.79
C TYR A 63 8.19 -4.45 -2.63
N HIS A 64 8.29 -3.45 -3.48
CA HIS A 64 9.54 -2.94 -4.04
C HIS A 64 10.02 -1.68 -3.30
N LYS A 65 9.08 -0.82 -2.88
CA LYS A 65 9.34 0.32 -1.98
C LYS A 65 8.39 0.21 -0.78
N ARG A 66 8.93 0.27 0.43
CA ARG A 66 8.12 0.27 1.67
C ARG A 66 8.42 1.49 2.54
N TYR A 67 7.37 2.19 2.94
CA TYR A 67 7.43 3.39 3.78
C TYR A 67 6.68 3.14 5.09
N CYS A 68 7.37 3.18 6.23
CA CYS A 68 6.80 2.91 7.54
C CYS A 68 6.41 4.18 8.29
N TYR A 69 5.31 4.11 9.03
CA TYR A 69 4.66 5.19 9.75
C TYR A 69 4.32 4.75 11.18
N GLU A 70 4.58 5.60 12.16
CA GLU A 70 4.12 5.38 13.55
C GLU A 70 2.64 5.76 13.72
N ASP A 71 2.17 6.75 12.96
CA ASP A 71 0.77 7.21 12.97
C ASP A 71 -0.02 6.62 11.79
N ALA A 72 -1.06 5.85 12.10
CA ALA A 72 -1.95 5.26 11.11
C ALA A 72 -2.67 6.30 10.26
N SER A 73 -3.04 7.44 10.83
CA SER A 73 -3.76 8.50 10.13
C SER A 73 -2.90 9.15 9.05
N VAL A 74 -1.60 9.36 9.32
CA VAL A 74 -0.62 9.87 8.35
C VAL A 74 -0.40 8.85 7.24
N CYS A 75 -0.25 7.57 7.59
CA CYS A 75 -0.13 6.48 6.63
C CYS A 75 -1.31 6.45 5.66
N PHE A 76 -2.55 6.45 6.17
CA PHE A 76 -3.74 6.36 5.34
C PHE A 76 -3.95 7.61 4.49
N HIS A 77 -3.63 8.78 5.04
CA HIS A 77 -3.69 10.05 4.33
C HIS A 77 -2.74 10.08 3.12
N GLU A 78 -1.51 9.59 3.28
CA GLU A 78 -0.54 9.53 2.19
C GLU A 78 -0.85 8.42 1.20
N TYR A 79 -1.27 7.24 1.67
CA TYR A 79 -1.71 6.14 0.83
C TYR A 79 -2.82 6.55 -0.14
N ARG A 80 -3.78 7.35 0.32
CA ARG A 80 -4.87 7.86 -0.53
C ARG A 80 -4.35 8.65 -1.73
N LYS A 81 -3.28 9.42 -1.57
CA LYS A 81 -2.75 10.34 -2.59
C LYS A 81 -2.00 9.64 -3.72
N LEU A 82 -1.58 8.39 -3.51
CA LEU A 82 -0.80 7.63 -4.48
C LEU A 82 -1.59 7.43 -5.78
N ALA A 83 -0.91 7.70 -6.88
CA ALA A 83 -1.32 7.54 -8.27
C ALA A 83 -0.30 6.75 -9.11
N SER A 84 0.96 6.60 -8.66
CA SER A 84 1.98 5.81 -9.35
C SER A 84 2.98 5.12 -8.42
N PHE A 85 3.73 4.15 -8.95
CA PHE A 85 4.87 3.51 -8.28
C PHE A 85 6.02 4.49 -7.98
N ASP A 86 6.14 5.55 -8.78
CA ASP A 86 7.18 6.56 -8.63
C ASP A 86 6.83 7.62 -7.58
N ASP A 87 5.59 7.62 -7.10
CA ASP A 87 5.21 8.49 -6.00
C ASP A 87 6.00 8.15 -4.73
N GLU A 88 6.49 9.20 -4.09
CA GLU A 88 7.13 9.11 -2.78
C GLU A 88 6.21 9.77 -1.73
N PRO A 89 5.50 8.95 -0.93
CA PRO A 89 4.67 9.49 0.14
C PRO A 89 5.56 10.14 1.21
N LYS A 90 5.00 11.08 1.98
CA LYS A 90 5.76 11.89 2.96
C LYS A 90 5.50 11.42 4.38
N GLY A 91 6.26 11.92 5.35
CA GLY A 91 6.00 11.70 6.78
C GLY A 91 6.31 10.29 7.30
N TRP A 92 6.98 9.47 6.50
CA TRP A 92 7.47 8.16 6.95
C TRP A 92 8.68 8.31 7.88
N VAL A 93 8.81 7.39 8.83
CA VAL A 93 9.94 7.32 9.77
C VAL A 93 11.04 6.37 9.29
N ALA A 94 10.71 5.45 8.38
CA ALA A 94 11.67 4.56 7.74
C ALA A 94 11.27 4.18 6.32
N ARG A 95 12.24 4.10 5.40
CA ARG A 95 12.08 3.52 4.06
C ARG A 95 12.89 2.23 3.92
N ARG A 96 12.35 1.24 3.20
CA ARG A 96 13.05 0.00 2.84
C ARG A 96 12.86 -0.26 1.35
N PRO A 97 13.93 -0.20 0.52
CA PRO A 97 13.88 -0.79 -0.81
C PRO A 97 13.91 -2.32 -0.67
N LEU A 98 13.27 -3.04 -1.59
CA LEU A 98 13.64 -4.42 -1.84
C LEU A 98 15.03 -4.35 -2.50
N THR A 99 16.07 -4.74 -1.78
CA THR A 99 17.43 -4.83 -2.33
C THR A 99 17.40 -5.88 -3.45
N GLN A 100 17.45 -5.44 -4.71
CA GLN A 100 17.98 -6.30 -5.76
C GLN A 100 19.49 -6.37 -5.52
N GLU A 101 19.94 -7.39 -4.79
CA GLU A 101 21.34 -7.80 -4.86
C GLU A 101 21.54 -8.63 -6.14
N ASN A 102 22.33 -8.05 -7.05
CA ASN A 102 23.00 -8.60 -8.23
C ASN A 102 22.18 -9.15 -9.40
#